data_AF-A0A662GW37-F1
#
_entry.id   AF-A0A662GW37-F1
#
_cell.length_a   1.000
_cell.length_b   1.000
_cell.length_c   1.000
_cell.angle_alpha   90.00
_cell.angle_beta   90.00
_cell.angle_gamma   90.00
#
_symmetry.space_group_name_H-M   'P 1'
#
loop_
_entity.id
_entity.type
_entity.pdbx_description
1 polymer ?
#
loop_
_entity_poly.entity_id
_entity_poly.type
_entity_poly.pdbx_seq_one_letter_code
_entity_poly.pdbx_strand_id
1 'polypeptide(L)'
;MDVDKIKELAFKHAVLNAVKYEGKANLNAVISKLFKEDPSIRPYAKEIVALVREVVNEVNMKSLDDLKRILEERWPEELEEKVIEEKKKTLPPLPNVNKYSKVVTRFAPNPDFILHLGSARPAILSYEYARMYKGKFILRFEDTDPKTKAPILEAYEAIRDDLRWLGLKWDEEHIQSKRMDIYYRHAEELIKLKGAYVCLCSIDKIREYRRMGIACEHSKDPVNVQLERWDKMLEGGYGEGEAVLRVRTDIKYPDPSVRDWIAFRIIDTAKHPHPLVGDKYIVWPTYNFACGVDDHMMNITHVLRAKEHITNTIKQKFMYEHFGWEYPEAIHFGRLNLEGMMLSKSKIRSGIEKGKYFSWDDPRLGTLKALRKRGFLPEAIWDIIIDVGVKPSGATISIANLYAINRKYLEPIANRYMFVPNPVKLTIKNLPSNIEAKIPYHPSFPERGHRIIKLQVTNSSSEIFVSKNDLNRLKDQDVRFLGFANFRIKMIDDKVFYAEFISKDSEYAKIHKLPIVQWVPATSYVKVEVVKPEKDKLENIKGVAENEVGKLRADDKVQFYRFGFVRIDAVSEDIVKAYFTHD
;
A
#
# COMPACT_ATOMS: atom_id res chain seq x y z
N MET A 1 -31.86 39.76 -10.88
CA MET A 1 -31.72 38.49 -11.61
C MET A 1 -31.69 38.84 -13.08
N ASP A 2 -30.54 38.68 -13.73
CA ASP A 2 -30.42 38.91 -15.18
C ASP A 2 -30.86 37.63 -15.90
N VAL A 3 -32.11 37.62 -16.37
CA VAL A 3 -32.74 36.42 -16.93
C VAL A 3 -32.07 35.99 -18.22
N ASP A 4 -31.59 36.94 -19.03
CA ASP A 4 -30.96 36.64 -20.33
C ASP A 4 -29.58 36.01 -20.14
N LYS A 5 -28.81 36.51 -19.17
CA LYS A 5 -27.54 35.89 -18.77
C LYS A 5 -27.72 34.46 -18.26
N ILE A 6 -28.78 34.20 -17.50
CA ILE A 6 -29.08 32.86 -16.97
C ILE A 6 -29.54 31.92 -18.09
N LYS A 7 -30.36 32.40 -19.03
CA LYS A 7 -30.75 31.64 -20.22
C LYS A 7 -29.54 31.27 -21.06
N GLU A 8 -28.63 32.20 -21.30
CA GLU A 8 -27.42 31.94 -22.07
C GLU A 8 -26.53 30.89 -21.39
N LEU A 9 -26.34 30.99 -20.07
CA LEU A 9 -25.54 30.03 -19.32
C LEU A 9 -26.20 28.64 -19.28
N ALA A 10 -27.52 28.59 -19.10
CA ALA A 10 -28.28 27.35 -19.20
C ALA A 10 -28.16 26.72 -20.60
N PHE A 11 -28.18 27.55 -21.66
CA PHE A 11 -28.07 27.11 -23.04
C PHE A 11 -26.66 26.56 -23.33
N LYS A 12 -25.60 27.23 -22.87
CA LYS A 12 -24.21 26.72 -22.91
C LYS A 12 -24.11 25.32 -22.30
N HIS A 13 -24.59 25.15 -21.06
CA HIS A 13 -24.52 23.85 -20.37
C HIS A 13 -25.39 22.78 -21.00
N ALA A 14 -26.54 23.15 -21.55
CA ALA A 14 -27.41 22.23 -22.27
C ALA A 14 -26.75 21.73 -23.56
N VAL A 15 -26.16 22.62 -24.38
CA VAL A 15 -25.42 22.24 -25.59
C VAL A 15 -24.23 21.33 -25.26
N LEU A 16 -23.39 21.70 -24.29
CA LEU A 16 -22.27 20.87 -23.83
C LEU A 16 -22.71 19.49 -23.35
N ASN A 17 -23.81 19.42 -22.60
CA ASN A 17 -24.35 18.16 -22.12
C ASN A 17 -24.91 17.32 -23.26
N ALA A 18 -25.63 17.92 -24.20
CA ALA A 18 -26.19 17.22 -25.36
C ALA A 18 -25.09 16.66 -26.27
N VAL A 19 -24.05 17.43 -26.59
CA VAL A 19 -22.92 16.95 -27.40
C VAL A 19 -22.19 15.78 -26.72
N LYS A 20 -21.99 15.86 -25.41
CA LYS A 20 -21.36 14.78 -24.62
C LYS A 20 -22.16 13.48 -24.60
N TYR A 21 -23.49 13.57 -24.66
CA TYR A 21 -24.40 12.41 -24.55
C TYR A 21 -25.20 12.17 -25.84
N GLU A 22 -24.56 12.36 -26.99
CA GLU A 22 -25.06 11.96 -28.32
C GLU A 22 -26.43 12.58 -28.70
N GLY A 23 -26.63 13.85 -28.35
CA GLY A 23 -27.72 14.69 -28.86
C GLY A 23 -28.86 14.97 -27.87
N LYS A 24 -28.75 14.55 -26.60
CA LYS A 24 -29.76 14.87 -25.57
C LYS A 24 -29.17 15.47 -24.30
N ALA A 25 -29.58 16.68 -23.98
CA ALA A 25 -29.32 17.36 -22.72
C ALA A 25 -30.21 16.81 -21.59
N ASN A 26 -29.60 16.51 -20.45
CA ASN A 26 -30.26 16.12 -19.23
C ASN A 26 -30.54 17.35 -18.34
N LEU A 27 -31.82 17.60 -18.06
CA LEU A 27 -32.28 18.72 -17.26
C LEU A 27 -31.58 18.83 -15.89
N ASN A 28 -31.47 17.72 -15.16
CA ASN A 28 -30.86 17.72 -13.82
C ASN A 28 -29.35 18.02 -13.88
N ALA A 29 -28.66 17.55 -14.92
CA ALA A 29 -27.24 17.83 -15.12
C ALA A 29 -27.00 19.32 -15.41
N VAL A 30 -27.84 19.94 -16.24
CA VAL A 30 -27.76 21.37 -16.59
C VAL A 30 -28.05 22.24 -15.36
N ILE A 31 -29.12 21.93 -14.60
CA ILE A 31 -29.44 22.62 -13.33
C ILE A 31 -28.28 22.53 -12.34
N SER A 32 -27.70 21.34 -12.17
CA SER A 32 -26.61 21.11 -11.21
C SER A 32 -25.36 21.91 -11.57
N LYS A 33 -25.04 22.00 -12.87
CA LYS A 33 -23.94 22.82 -13.41
C LYS A 33 -24.20 24.31 -13.19
N LEU A 34 -25.40 24.77 -13.51
CA LEU A 34 -25.80 26.17 -13.40
C LEU A 34 -25.70 26.68 -11.95
N PHE A 35 -26.22 25.93 -10.96
CA PHE A 35 -26.11 26.30 -9.54
C PHE A 35 -24.71 26.15 -8.93
N LYS A 36 -23.81 25.44 -9.61
CA LYS A 36 -22.40 25.34 -9.24
C LYS A 36 -21.62 26.54 -9.74
N GLU A 37 -21.92 26.99 -10.96
CA GLU A 37 -21.25 28.13 -11.59
C GLU A 37 -21.74 29.47 -11.06
N ASP A 38 -23.04 29.59 -10.80
CA ASP A 38 -23.61 30.75 -10.13
C ASP A 38 -24.45 30.33 -8.91
N PRO A 39 -23.85 30.26 -7.71
CA PRO A 39 -24.58 29.96 -6.49
C PRO A 39 -25.63 31.01 -6.10
N SER A 40 -25.55 32.24 -6.65
CA SER A 40 -26.41 33.37 -6.25
C SER A 40 -27.85 33.23 -6.72
N ILE A 41 -28.12 32.38 -7.72
CA ILE A 41 -29.46 32.15 -8.28
C ILE A 41 -30.27 31.09 -7.53
N ARG A 42 -29.68 30.40 -6.54
CA ARG A 42 -30.35 29.36 -5.74
C ARG A 42 -31.64 29.81 -5.04
N PRO A 43 -31.77 31.06 -4.54
CA PRO A 43 -33.04 31.53 -3.95
C PRO A 43 -34.22 31.50 -4.93
N TYR A 44 -33.97 31.52 -6.25
CA TYR A 44 -34.98 31.54 -7.31
C TYR A 44 -35.19 30.16 -7.96
N ALA A 45 -34.83 29.07 -7.27
CA ALA A 45 -34.73 27.74 -7.86
C ALA A 45 -35.96 27.29 -8.67
N LYS A 46 -37.19 27.62 -8.24
CA LYS A 46 -38.41 27.25 -8.98
C LYS A 46 -38.49 27.91 -10.36
N GLU A 47 -38.17 29.19 -10.44
CA GLU A 47 -38.17 29.99 -11.67
C GLU A 47 -37.04 29.55 -12.60
N ILE A 48 -35.85 29.29 -12.03
CA ILE A 48 -34.68 28.79 -12.76
C ILE A 48 -34.95 27.40 -13.34
N VAL A 49 -35.61 26.50 -12.61
CA VAL A 49 -35.94 25.16 -13.12
C VAL A 49 -36.91 25.22 -14.30
N ALA A 50 -37.89 26.13 -14.27
CA ALA A 50 -38.80 26.34 -15.40
C ALA A 50 -38.04 26.85 -16.63
N LEU A 51 -37.18 27.86 -16.43
CA LEU A 51 -36.34 28.45 -17.46
C LEU A 51 -35.38 27.44 -18.11
N VAL A 52 -34.66 26.67 -17.30
CA VAL A 52 -33.71 25.66 -17.79
C VAL A 52 -34.46 24.55 -18.54
N ARG A 53 -35.69 24.22 -18.14
CA ARG A 53 -36.50 23.23 -18.85
C ARG A 53 -36.85 23.67 -20.27
N GLU A 54 -37.22 24.94 -20.46
CA GLU A 54 -37.46 25.51 -21.80
C GLU A 54 -36.21 25.42 -22.66
N VAL A 55 -35.06 25.84 -22.11
CA VAL A 55 -33.76 25.82 -22.79
C VAL A 55 -33.33 24.39 -23.16
N VAL A 56 -33.49 23.43 -22.26
CA VAL A 56 -33.17 22.02 -22.51
C VAL A 56 -34.07 21.42 -23.59
N ASN A 57 -35.36 21.77 -23.59
CA ASN A 57 -36.28 21.34 -24.64
C ASN A 57 -35.87 21.92 -26.00
N GLU A 58 -35.49 23.19 -26.06
CA GLU A 58 -35.01 23.82 -27.29
C GLU A 58 -33.73 23.15 -27.83
N VAL A 59 -32.76 22.89 -26.95
CA VAL A 59 -31.52 22.19 -27.31
C VAL A 59 -31.80 20.77 -27.82
N ASN A 60 -32.72 20.05 -27.17
CA ASN A 60 -33.08 18.68 -27.54
C ASN A 60 -33.87 18.57 -28.86
N MET A 61 -34.34 19.68 -29.43
CA MET A 61 -34.95 19.72 -30.76
C MET A 61 -33.93 19.87 -31.89
N LYS A 62 -32.66 20.15 -31.60
CA LYS A 62 -31.60 20.34 -32.60
C LYS A 62 -30.88 19.02 -32.91
N SER A 63 -30.33 18.90 -34.13
CA SER A 63 -29.54 17.73 -34.51
C SER A 63 -28.17 17.73 -33.81
N LEU A 64 -27.54 16.56 -33.67
CA LEU A 64 -26.19 16.46 -33.08
C LEU A 64 -25.16 17.29 -33.87
N ASP A 65 -25.29 17.34 -35.20
CA ASP A 65 -24.40 18.11 -36.06
C ASP A 65 -24.60 19.63 -35.89
N ASP A 66 -25.84 20.08 -35.73
CA ASP A 66 -26.12 21.49 -35.40
C ASP A 66 -25.59 21.87 -34.02
N LEU A 67 -25.70 20.97 -33.04
CA LEU A 67 -25.19 21.19 -31.68
C LEU A 67 -23.66 21.27 -31.65
N LYS A 68 -22.97 20.44 -32.44
CA LYS A 68 -21.52 20.52 -32.61
C LYS A 68 -21.10 21.84 -33.26
N ARG A 69 -21.79 22.27 -34.32
CA ARG A 69 -21.54 23.57 -34.96
C ARG A 69 -21.77 24.74 -34.00
N ILE A 70 -22.85 24.72 -33.23
CA ILE A 70 -23.14 25.75 -32.21
C ILE A 70 -22.04 25.79 -31.14
N LEU A 71 -21.55 24.62 -30.72
CA LEU A 71 -20.47 24.52 -29.74
C LEU A 71 -19.15 25.09 -30.29
N GLU A 72 -18.81 24.77 -31.54
CA GLU A 72 -17.64 25.30 -32.25
C GLU A 72 -17.69 26.82 -32.46
N GLU A 73 -18.86 27.37 -32.82
CA GLU A 73 -19.01 28.79 -33.10
C GLU A 73 -19.05 29.65 -31.83
N ARG A 74 -19.69 29.18 -30.76
CA ARG A 74 -19.98 30.01 -29.57
C ARG A 74 -19.05 29.75 -28.39
N TRP A 75 -18.54 28.53 -28.23
CA TRP A 75 -17.65 28.16 -27.13
C TRP A 75 -16.50 27.26 -27.60
N PRO A 76 -15.68 27.72 -28.57
CA PRO A 76 -14.53 26.95 -29.06
C PRO A 76 -13.55 26.59 -27.93
N GLU A 77 -13.48 27.38 -26.86
CA GLU A 77 -12.64 27.12 -25.69
C GLU A 77 -13.07 25.89 -24.86
N GLU A 78 -14.30 25.40 -25.03
CA GLU A 78 -14.78 24.18 -24.36
C GLU A 78 -14.50 22.92 -25.20
N LEU A 79 -14.08 23.08 -26.46
CA LEU A 79 -13.64 22.01 -27.35
C LEU A 79 -12.15 21.71 -27.22
N GLU A 80 -11.37 22.69 -26.76
CA GLU A 80 -10.06 22.38 -26.21
C GLU A 80 -10.31 21.40 -25.06
N GLU A 81 -9.89 20.14 -25.25
CA GLU A 81 -9.73 19.25 -24.12
C GLU A 81 -8.89 20.02 -23.11
N LYS A 82 -9.53 20.53 -22.05
CA LYS A 82 -8.84 20.66 -20.78
C LYS A 82 -8.39 19.24 -20.49
N VAL A 83 -7.18 18.92 -20.96
CA VAL A 83 -6.25 18.09 -20.24
C VAL A 83 -6.27 18.73 -18.88
N ILE A 84 -7.16 18.22 -18.01
CA ILE A 84 -6.93 18.28 -16.60
C ILE A 84 -5.60 17.55 -16.53
N GLU A 85 -4.50 18.29 -16.58
CA GLU A 85 -3.26 17.81 -16.02
C GLU A 85 -3.73 17.35 -14.64
N GLU A 86 -3.85 16.04 -14.46
CA GLU A 86 -3.84 15.48 -13.13
C GLU A 86 -2.55 16.03 -12.55
N LYS A 87 -2.62 17.16 -11.85
CA LYS A 87 -1.50 17.68 -11.08
C LYS A 87 -1.19 16.52 -10.17
N LYS A 88 -0.18 15.73 -10.54
CA LYS A 88 0.30 14.61 -9.75
C LYS A 88 0.39 15.16 -8.34
N LYS A 89 -0.37 14.59 -7.41
CA LYS A 89 -0.33 15.03 -6.01
C LYS A 89 1.12 14.95 -5.59
N THR A 90 1.76 16.10 -5.42
CA THR A 90 3.11 16.21 -4.92
C THR A 90 3.05 16.41 -3.42
N LEU A 91 4.09 15.99 -2.73
CA LEU A 91 4.22 16.24 -1.30
C LEU A 91 4.34 17.76 -1.06
N PRO A 92 3.79 18.28 0.06
CA PRO A 92 3.97 19.69 0.41
C PRO A 92 5.45 19.98 0.65
N PRO A 93 5.93 21.22 0.44
CA PRO A 93 7.33 21.56 0.68
C PRO A 93 7.73 21.30 2.14
N LEU A 94 8.99 20.94 2.36
CA LEU A 94 9.55 20.84 3.71
C LEU A 94 9.66 22.22 4.35
N PRO A 95 9.41 22.35 5.66
CA PRO A 95 9.62 23.59 6.39
C PRO A 95 11.12 23.89 6.53
N ASN A 96 11.49 25.17 6.56
CA ASN A 96 12.84 25.62 6.96
C ASN A 96 14.03 25.01 6.17
N VAL A 97 13.80 24.53 4.94
CA VAL A 97 14.85 23.91 4.09
C VAL A 97 16.05 24.83 3.88
N ASN A 98 15.79 26.13 3.75
CA ASN A 98 16.78 27.18 3.57
C ASN A 98 17.77 27.36 4.73
N LYS A 99 17.53 26.75 5.91
CA LYS A 99 18.52 26.68 6.99
C LYS A 99 19.66 25.70 6.71
N TYR A 100 19.45 24.77 5.79
CA TYR A 100 20.35 23.64 5.55
C TYR A 100 20.99 23.76 4.18
N SER A 101 22.32 23.53 4.10
CA SER A 101 23.04 23.47 2.83
C SER A 101 22.62 22.28 1.96
N LYS A 102 22.22 21.18 2.60
CA LYS A 102 21.70 19.97 1.95
C LYS A 102 20.65 19.31 2.84
N VAL A 103 19.50 18.94 2.26
CA VAL A 103 18.50 18.15 2.98
C VAL A 103 19.04 16.73 3.23
N VAL A 104 19.02 16.30 4.48
CA VAL A 104 19.32 14.91 4.87
C VAL A 104 18.12 14.35 5.63
N THR A 105 17.59 13.23 5.14
CA THR A 105 16.52 12.46 5.77
C THR A 105 17.02 11.04 6.07
N ARG A 106 16.24 10.30 6.87
CA ARG A 106 16.53 8.89 7.15
C ARG A 106 15.28 8.05 7.30
N PHE A 107 15.37 6.80 6.90
CA PHE A 107 14.49 5.74 7.36
C PHE A 107 15.21 4.90 8.41
N ALA A 108 14.62 4.83 9.61
CA ALA A 108 15.24 4.21 10.76
C ALA A 108 14.38 3.07 11.35
N PRO A 109 14.35 1.87 10.73
CA PRO A 109 13.58 0.74 11.22
C PRO A 109 14.29 0.03 12.37
N ASN A 110 13.49 -0.52 13.30
CA ASN A 110 13.99 -1.56 14.21
C ASN A 110 13.98 -2.90 13.45
N PRO A 111 15.09 -3.66 13.42
CA PRO A 111 15.15 -4.97 12.76
C PRO A 111 14.56 -6.09 13.63
N ASP A 112 13.45 -5.82 14.32
CA ASP A 112 12.73 -6.79 15.17
C ASP A 112 11.61 -7.53 14.42
N PHE A 113 11.33 -7.10 13.19
CA PHE A 113 10.29 -7.62 12.32
C PHE A 113 10.47 -7.09 10.89
N ILE A 114 9.84 -7.74 9.90
CA ILE A 114 9.83 -7.24 8.51
C ILE A 114 8.96 -5.99 8.34
N LEU A 115 9.05 -5.34 7.17
CA LEU A 115 8.23 -4.16 6.88
C LEU A 115 6.79 -4.52 6.51
N HIS A 116 5.90 -3.61 6.85
CA HIS A 116 4.50 -3.64 6.43
C HIS A 116 4.12 -2.31 5.78
N LEU A 117 2.90 -2.21 5.24
CA LEU A 117 2.44 -1.01 4.54
C LEU A 117 2.62 0.28 5.38
N GLY A 118 2.30 0.22 6.66
CA GLY A 118 2.54 1.33 7.59
C GLY A 118 4.02 1.75 7.74
N SER A 119 4.97 0.81 7.62
CA SER A 119 6.41 1.10 7.66
C SER A 119 6.93 1.66 6.34
N ALA A 120 6.28 1.34 5.21
CA ALA A 120 6.61 1.92 3.92
C ALA A 120 6.39 3.44 3.90
N ARG A 121 5.43 3.95 4.68
CA ARG A 121 5.11 5.38 4.77
C ARG A 121 6.31 6.25 5.16
N PRO A 122 6.93 6.10 6.35
CA PRO A 122 8.13 6.85 6.71
C PRO A 122 9.28 6.64 5.71
N ALA A 123 9.44 5.44 5.16
CA ALA A 123 10.50 5.14 4.21
C ALA A 123 10.36 5.93 2.91
N ILE A 124 9.21 5.80 2.23
CA ILE A 124 8.89 6.46 0.97
C ILE A 124 8.88 7.98 1.14
N LEU A 125 8.24 8.50 2.20
CA LEU A 125 8.20 9.96 2.42
C LEU A 125 9.62 10.52 2.64
N SER A 126 10.44 9.86 3.45
CA SER A 126 11.82 10.32 3.70
C SER A 126 12.65 10.28 2.42
N TYR A 127 12.54 9.22 1.64
CA TYR A 127 13.25 9.07 0.37
C TYR A 127 12.79 10.09 -0.68
N GLU A 128 11.48 10.29 -0.83
CA GLU A 128 10.94 11.23 -1.82
C GLU A 128 11.32 12.67 -1.49
N TYR A 129 11.30 13.06 -0.21
CA TYR A 129 11.80 14.38 0.18
C TYR A 129 13.29 14.55 -0.08
N ALA A 130 14.12 13.53 0.19
CA ALA A 130 15.53 13.60 -0.19
C ALA A 130 15.68 13.79 -1.71
N ARG A 131 14.89 13.08 -2.53
CA ARG A 131 14.92 13.26 -4.00
C ARG A 131 14.48 14.64 -4.45
N MET A 132 13.34 15.14 -3.95
CA MET A 132 12.77 16.45 -4.30
C MET A 132 13.78 17.58 -4.06
N TYR A 133 14.58 17.47 -3.00
CA TYR A 133 15.56 18.49 -2.61
C TYR A 133 17.01 18.13 -2.97
N LYS A 134 17.24 17.12 -3.82
CA LYS A 134 18.59 16.64 -4.21
C LYS A 134 19.50 16.38 -2.98
N GLY A 135 18.86 15.90 -1.93
CA GLY A 135 19.41 15.66 -0.62
C GLY A 135 20.08 14.30 -0.50
N LYS A 136 20.11 13.80 0.73
CA LYS A 136 20.65 12.49 1.11
C LYS A 136 19.59 11.70 1.87
N PHE A 137 19.48 10.41 1.58
CA PHE A 137 18.61 9.47 2.26
C PHE A 137 19.44 8.38 2.96
N ILE A 138 19.35 8.32 4.28
CA ILE A 138 20.10 7.37 5.10
C ILE A 138 19.20 6.20 5.55
N LEU A 139 19.72 4.97 5.50
CA LEU A 139 19.13 3.81 6.17
C LEU A 139 19.85 3.59 7.50
N ARG A 140 19.11 3.54 8.61
CA ARG A 140 19.69 3.27 9.95
C ARG A 140 18.94 2.19 10.69
N PHE A 141 19.56 1.04 10.94
CA PHE A 141 18.96 0.00 11.77
C PHE A 141 19.06 0.37 13.25
N GLU A 142 17.92 0.53 13.90
CA GLU A 142 17.80 0.87 15.31
C GLU A 142 17.65 -0.40 16.15
N ASP A 143 18.78 -1.01 16.50
CA ASP A 143 18.88 -2.34 17.11
C ASP A 143 19.38 -2.34 18.57
N THR A 144 19.23 -1.22 19.29
CA THR A 144 19.79 -1.06 20.65
C THR A 144 18.97 -1.70 21.78
N ASP A 145 18.03 -2.60 21.47
CA ASP A 145 17.17 -3.26 22.45
C ASP A 145 17.19 -4.79 22.29
N PRO A 146 18.22 -5.47 22.80
CA PRO A 146 18.35 -6.92 22.67
C PRO A 146 17.30 -7.74 23.44
N LYS A 147 16.45 -7.09 24.27
CA LYS A 147 15.49 -7.79 25.15
C LYS A 147 14.04 -7.61 24.70
N THR A 148 13.53 -6.38 24.62
CA THR A 148 12.09 -6.14 24.39
C THR A 148 11.73 -6.02 22.92
N LYS A 149 12.67 -5.55 22.10
CA LYS A 149 12.58 -5.49 20.65
C LYS A 149 13.79 -6.17 20.03
N ALA A 150 14.04 -7.40 20.50
CA ALA A 150 15.18 -8.19 20.11
C ALA A 150 15.33 -8.20 18.58
N PRO A 151 16.47 -7.72 18.06
CA PRO A 151 16.77 -7.78 16.64
C PRO A 151 16.76 -9.21 16.12
N ILE A 152 16.31 -9.39 14.88
CA ILE A 152 16.26 -10.67 14.18
C ILE A 152 17.20 -10.56 12.98
N LEU A 153 18.15 -11.48 12.85
CA LEU A 153 19.21 -11.39 11.84
C LEU A 153 18.64 -11.35 10.41
N GLU A 154 17.62 -12.16 10.15
CA GLU A 154 16.91 -12.23 8.87
C GLU A 154 16.14 -10.95 8.55
N ALA A 155 15.73 -10.18 9.57
CA ALA A 155 14.98 -8.95 9.37
C ALA A 155 15.83 -7.84 8.75
N TYR A 156 17.16 -7.82 8.99
CA TYR A 156 18.04 -6.84 8.35
C TYR A 156 17.97 -6.96 6.83
N GLU A 157 18.15 -8.18 6.29
CA GLU A 157 18.11 -8.37 4.84
C GLU A 157 16.69 -8.27 4.27
N ALA A 158 15.68 -8.79 4.98
CA ALA A 158 14.30 -8.64 4.56
C ALA A 158 13.88 -7.16 4.43
N ILE A 159 14.32 -6.30 5.36
CA ILE A 159 14.09 -4.85 5.29
C ILE A 159 14.80 -4.26 4.06
N ARG A 160 16.07 -4.63 3.80
CA ARG A 160 16.79 -4.16 2.61
C ARG A 160 16.07 -4.57 1.32
N ASP A 161 15.60 -5.82 1.24
CA ASP A 161 14.87 -6.34 0.08
C ASP A 161 13.52 -5.64 -0.12
N ASP A 162 12.81 -5.34 0.96
CA ASP A 162 11.55 -4.59 0.89
C ASP A 162 11.80 -3.15 0.39
N LEU A 163 12.87 -2.50 0.85
CA LEU A 163 13.25 -1.16 0.38
C LEU A 163 13.70 -1.17 -1.09
N ARG A 164 14.51 -2.16 -1.51
CA ARG A 164 14.92 -2.34 -2.91
C ARG A 164 13.72 -2.63 -3.81
N TRP A 165 12.77 -3.44 -3.36
CA TRP A 165 11.54 -3.71 -4.10
C TRP A 165 10.69 -2.45 -4.29
N LEU A 166 10.64 -1.58 -3.28
CA LEU A 166 10.03 -0.25 -3.41
C LEU A 166 10.88 0.73 -4.26
N GLY A 167 12.06 0.34 -4.74
CA GLY A 167 12.94 1.20 -5.53
C GLY A 167 13.73 2.24 -4.73
N LEU A 168 13.77 2.13 -3.39
CA LEU A 168 14.49 3.06 -2.53
C LEU A 168 15.99 2.74 -2.55
N LYS A 169 16.79 3.76 -2.85
CA LYS A 169 18.26 3.71 -2.79
C LYS A 169 18.75 4.63 -1.69
N TRP A 170 19.49 4.11 -0.73
CA TRP A 170 20.06 4.90 0.37
C TRP A 170 21.54 5.22 0.07
N ASP A 171 21.96 6.40 0.50
CA ASP A 171 23.33 6.89 0.31
C ASP A 171 24.29 6.35 1.38
N GLU A 172 23.77 6.06 2.56
CA GLU A 172 24.51 5.49 3.68
C GLU A 172 23.66 4.48 4.45
N GLU A 173 24.33 3.48 5.00
CA GLU A 173 23.75 2.49 5.90
C GLU A 173 24.49 2.47 7.24
N HIS A 174 23.75 2.54 8.34
CA HIS A 174 24.30 2.46 9.69
C HIS A 174 23.54 1.45 10.55
N ILE A 175 24.26 0.80 11.48
CA ILE A 175 23.69 -0.14 12.46
C ILE A 175 24.08 0.37 13.85
N GLN A 176 23.10 0.63 14.72
CA GLN A 176 23.35 1.29 16.01
C GLN A 176 24.19 0.45 16.96
N SER A 177 24.00 -0.88 17.01
CA SER A 177 24.81 -1.78 17.84
C SER A 177 26.31 -1.75 17.50
N LYS A 178 26.68 -1.31 16.29
CA LYS A 178 28.09 -1.10 15.88
C LYS A 178 28.64 0.29 16.26
N ARG A 179 27.83 1.14 16.89
CA ARG A 179 28.15 2.55 17.23
C ARG A 179 28.17 2.81 18.74
N MET A 180 28.19 1.74 19.55
CA MET A 180 28.13 1.82 21.01
C MET A 180 29.18 2.76 21.63
N ASP A 181 30.41 2.73 21.12
CA ASP A 181 31.50 3.58 21.62
C ASP A 181 31.23 5.08 21.37
N ILE A 182 30.47 5.42 20.32
CA ILE A 182 30.01 6.80 20.09
C ILE A 182 29.03 7.18 21.19
N TYR A 183 28.08 6.30 21.52
CA TYR A 183 27.08 6.59 22.54
C TYR A 183 27.68 6.71 23.94
N TYR A 184 28.65 5.86 24.30
CA TYR A 184 29.33 5.96 25.60
C TYR A 184 30.12 7.25 25.74
N ARG A 185 30.85 7.69 24.70
CA ARG A 185 31.55 8.99 24.72
C ARG A 185 30.59 10.16 24.95
N HIS A 186 29.45 10.18 24.26
CA HIS A 186 28.45 11.24 24.45
C HIS A 186 27.75 11.14 25.81
N ALA A 187 27.61 9.94 26.39
CA ALA A 187 27.08 9.77 27.73
C ALA A 187 28.01 10.41 28.77
N GLU A 188 29.31 10.14 28.65
CA GLU A 188 30.35 10.72 29.50
C GLU A 188 30.41 12.25 29.36
N GLU A 189 30.37 12.77 28.13
CA GLU A 189 30.31 14.20 27.86
C GLU A 189 29.06 14.85 28.49
N LEU A 190 27.89 14.23 28.33
CA LEU A 190 26.66 14.74 28.91
C LEU A 190 26.70 14.77 30.45
N ILE A 191 27.38 13.81 31.09
CA ILE A 191 27.65 13.83 32.53
C ILE A 191 28.56 15.00 32.89
N LYS A 192 29.64 15.24 32.13
CA LYS A 192 30.57 16.37 32.34
C LYS A 192 29.88 17.73 32.20
N LEU A 193 28.95 17.84 31.26
CA LEU A 193 28.08 19.00 31.08
C LEU A 193 26.99 19.14 32.16
N LYS A 194 26.97 18.23 33.15
CA LYS A 194 25.92 18.13 34.18
C LYS A 194 24.53 17.87 33.60
N GLY A 195 24.40 17.48 32.34
CA GLY A 195 23.13 17.18 31.67
C GLY A 195 22.60 15.78 31.92
N ALA A 196 23.39 14.90 32.53
CA ALA A 196 22.98 13.55 32.93
C ALA A 196 23.51 13.16 34.32
N TYR A 197 22.93 12.10 34.89
CA TYR A 197 23.37 11.53 36.16
C TYR A 197 22.99 10.04 36.29
N VAL A 198 23.77 9.28 37.04
CA VAL A 198 23.48 7.87 37.34
C VAL A 198 22.53 7.80 38.53
N CYS A 199 21.45 7.04 38.36
CA CYS A 199 20.40 6.87 39.35
C CYS A 199 20.34 5.42 39.82
N LEU A 200 20.43 5.23 41.14
CA LEU A 200 20.34 3.93 41.82
C LEU A 200 19.00 3.71 42.54
N CYS A 201 18.05 4.62 42.36
CA CYS A 201 16.74 4.51 42.99
C CYS A 201 15.91 3.39 42.34
N SER A 202 15.12 2.69 43.15
CA SER A 202 14.13 1.75 42.64
C SER A 202 13.10 2.40 41.72
N ILE A 203 12.47 1.60 40.86
CA ILE A 203 11.44 2.05 39.90
C ILE A 203 10.26 2.72 40.64
N ASP A 204 9.82 2.15 41.76
CA ASP A 204 8.70 2.69 42.55
C ASP A 204 9.04 4.05 43.14
N LYS A 205 10.23 4.20 43.72
CA LYS A 205 10.72 5.47 44.26
C LYS A 205 10.77 6.56 43.18
N ILE A 206 11.28 6.24 41.99
CA ILE A 206 11.30 7.19 40.87
C ILE A 206 9.91 7.52 40.37
N ARG A 207 8.98 6.55 40.34
CA ARG A 207 7.60 6.80 39.94
C ARG A 207 6.90 7.78 40.88
N GLU A 208 7.15 7.66 42.18
CA GLU A 208 6.67 8.59 43.20
C GLU A 208 7.29 9.98 43.04
N TYR A 209 8.62 10.06 42.96
CA TYR A 209 9.35 11.32 42.79
C TYR A 209 8.95 12.08 41.53
N ARG A 210 8.80 11.38 40.40
CA ARG A 210 8.26 11.96 39.17
C ARG A 210 6.83 12.46 39.34
N ARG A 211 5.98 11.80 40.14
CA ARG A 211 4.61 12.27 40.42
C ARG A 211 4.63 13.57 41.22
N MET A 212 5.51 13.64 42.22
CA MET A 212 5.69 14.82 43.08
C MET A 212 6.47 15.96 42.40
N GLY A 213 7.13 15.70 41.27
CA GLY A 213 7.97 16.69 40.59
C GLY A 213 9.27 16.98 41.35
N ILE A 214 9.84 15.96 42.00
CA ILE A 214 11.07 16.03 42.80
C ILE A 214 12.16 15.22 42.11
N ALA A 215 13.36 15.80 41.98
CA ALA A 215 14.51 15.08 41.43
C ALA A 215 15.10 14.17 42.52
N CYS A 216 15.56 12.97 42.15
CA CYS A 216 16.11 12.06 43.15
C CYS A 216 17.42 12.57 43.74
N GLU A 217 17.78 12.06 44.92
CA GLU A 217 18.97 12.43 45.67
C GLU A 217 20.26 12.35 44.84
N HIS A 218 20.39 11.30 44.02
CA HIS A 218 21.56 11.08 43.15
C HIS A 218 21.76 12.19 42.12
N SER A 219 20.72 12.95 41.78
CA SER A 219 20.82 14.08 40.86
C SER A 219 21.67 15.22 41.45
N LYS A 220 21.91 15.25 42.76
CA LYS A 220 22.71 16.30 43.42
C LYS A 220 24.19 15.95 43.54
N ASP A 221 24.57 14.70 43.24
CA ASP A 221 25.95 14.26 43.38
C ASP A 221 26.87 14.93 42.34
N PRO A 222 28.13 15.24 42.72
CA PRO A 222 29.08 15.92 41.85
C PRO A 222 29.51 15.06 40.65
N VAL A 223 30.01 15.72 39.60
CA VAL A 223 30.34 15.09 38.31
C VAL A 223 31.30 13.90 38.46
N ASN A 224 32.33 14.00 39.30
CA ASN A 224 33.28 12.91 39.54
C ASN A 224 32.61 11.65 40.09
N VAL A 225 31.64 11.79 40.99
CA VAL A 225 30.86 10.66 41.53
C VAL A 225 29.96 10.04 40.44
N GLN A 226 29.41 10.87 39.54
CA GLN A 226 28.61 10.36 38.43
C GLN A 226 29.45 9.58 37.42
N LEU A 227 30.66 10.06 37.13
CA LEU A 227 31.61 9.38 36.24
C LEU A 227 32.04 8.04 36.85
N GLU A 228 32.41 8.00 38.13
CA GLU A 228 32.74 6.75 38.83
C GLU A 228 31.59 5.73 38.77
N ARG A 229 30.35 6.18 39.00
CA ARG A 229 29.17 5.30 38.88
C ARG A 229 28.94 4.85 37.44
N TRP A 230 29.19 5.70 36.46
CA TRP A 230 29.05 5.37 35.05
C TRP A 230 30.09 4.32 34.63
N ASP A 231 31.35 4.49 35.02
CA ASP A 231 32.41 3.50 34.80
C ASP A 231 32.05 2.17 35.44
N LYS A 232 31.56 2.20 36.69
CA LYS A 232 31.06 1.00 37.38
C LYS A 232 29.87 0.34 36.67
N MET A 233 28.99 1.09 36.01
CA MET A 233 27.94 0.50 35.16
C MET A 233 28.54 -0.24 33.97
N LEU A 234 29.54 0.35 33.29
CA LEU A 234 30.20 -0.23 32.12
C LEU A 234 31.01 -1.49 32.48
N GLU A 235 31.63 -1.50 33.65
CA GLU A 235 32.43 -2.62 34.19
C GLU A 235 31.58 -3.77 34.75
N GLY A 236 30.25 -3.62 34.80
CA GLY A 236 29.34 -4.65 35.31
C GLY A 236 29.25 -4.70 36.84
N GLY A 237 29.59 -3.61 37.52
CA GLY A 237 29.45 -3.48 38.97
C GLY A 237 28.01 -3.28 39.46
N TYR A 238 27.02 -3.29 38.56
CA TYR A 238 25.58 -3.22 38.84
C TYR A 238 24.82 -4.23 37.96
N GLY A 239 23.77 -4.82 38.52
CA GLY A 239 22.84 -5.71 37.82
C GLY A 239 21.72 -5.00 37.07
N GLU A 240 20.93 -5.78 36.31
CA GLU A 240 19.76 -5.27 35.59
C GLU A 240 18.76 -4.61 36.58
N GLY A 241 18.41 -3.35 36.32
CA GLY A 241 17.48 -2.57 37.14
C GLY A 241 18.10 -1.87 38.36
N GLU A 242 19.37 -2.14 38.68
CA GLU A 242 20.06 -1.53 39.82
C GLU A 242 20.59 -0.13 39.54
N ALA A 243 20.97 0.16 38.29
CA ALA A 243 21.46 1.46 37.87
C ALA A 243 20.97 1.86 36.47
N VAL A 244 20.66 3.14 36.29
CA VAL A 244 20.33 3.73 35.00
C VAL A 244 20.96 5.12 34.86
N LEU A 245 21.40 5.48 33.66
CA LEU A 245 21.76 6.87 33.36
C LEU A 245 20.49 7.64 32.97
N ARG A 246 20.28 8.83 33.54
CA ARG A 246 19.13 9.70 33.23
C ARG A 246 19.60 11.00 32.62
N VAL A 247 18.91 11.48 31.58
CA VAL A 247 19.08 12.86 31.08
C VAL A 247 18.26 13.78 31.96
N ARG A 248 18.88 14.86 32.45
CA ARG A 248 18.18 15.89 33.23
C ARG A 248 17.24 16.67 32.34
N THR A 249 16.02 16.86 32.81
CA THR A 249 15.03 17.72 32.15
C THR A 249 14.41 18.68 33.15
N ASP A 250 13.36 19.37 32.75
CA ASP A 250 12.47 20.00 33.72
C ASP A 250 11.73 18.91 34.53
N ILE A 251 12.01 18.83 35.83
CA ILE A 251 11.38 17.87 36.74
C ILE A 251 9.90 18.19 37.00
N LYS A 252 9.45 19.40 36.70
CA LYS A 252 8.04 19.82 36.77
C LYS A 252 7.33 19.74 35.42
N TYR A 253 8.00 19.24 34.36
CA TYR A 253 7.42 19.17 33.02
C TYR A 253 6.06 18.45 33.02
N PRO A 254 5.01 18.95 32.34
CA PRO A 254 3.65 18.39 32.47
C PRO A 254 3.54 16.88 32.21
N ASP A 255 4.26 16.35 31.22
CA ASP A 255 4.33 14.92 30.94
C ASP A 255 5.37 14.21 31.86
N PRO A 256 4.95 13.34 32.79
CA PRO A 256 5.87 12.64 33.69
C PRO A 256 6.86 11.71 32.99
N SER A 257 6.58 11.30 31.76
CA SER A 257 7.48 10.44 30.99
C SER A 257 8.72 11.19 30.50
N VAL A 258 8.64 12.53 30.38
CA VAL A 258 9.75 13.42 30.00
C VAL A 258 10.66 13.71 31.18
N ARG A 259 10.13 13.78 32.40
CA ARG A 259 10.88 14.06 33.63
C ARG A 259 12.03 13.08 33.84
N ASP A 260 13.26 13.57 33.75
CA ASP A 260 14.51 12.83 33.96
C ASP A 260 14.48 11.43 33.33
N TRP A 261 14.27 11.40 32.01
CA TRP A 261 14.09 10.16 31.24
C TRP A 261 15.39 9.34 31.16
N ILE A 262 15.25 8.03 30.97
CA ILE A 262 16.38 7.08 31.02
C ILE A 262 17.16 7.13 29.69
N ALA A 263 18.44 7.50 29.75
CA ALA A 263 19.39 7.50 28.65
C ALA A 263 19.96 6.10 28.39
N PHE A 264 20.39 5.40 29.45
CA PHE A 264 20.95 4.06 29.37
C PHE A 264 20.39 3.16 30.47
N ARG A 265 20.33 1.87 30.17
CA ARG A 265 19.93 0.82 31.11
C ARG A 265 20.87 -0.37 31.00
N ILE A 266 21.01 -1.10 32.10
CA ILE A 266 21.71 -2.38 32.12
C ILE A 266 20.75 -3.45 31.59
N ILE A 267 21.25 -4.34 30.74
CA ILE A 267 20.54 -5.53 30.26
C ILE A 267 21.42 -6.74 30.54
N ASP A 268 20.85 -7.80 31.11
CA ASP A 268 21.51 -9.10 31.23
C ASP A 268 21.67 -9.73 29.84
N THR A 269 22.79 -9.44 29.18
CA THR A 269 23.10 -9.94 27.83
C THR A 269 23.56 -11.39 27.80
N ALA A 270 23.89 -11.99 28.95
CA ALA A 270 24.07 -13.42 29.03
C ALA A 270 22.74 -14.16 28.79
N LYS A 271 21.61 -13.62 29.27
CA LYS A 271 20.26 -14.12 28.97
C LYS A 271 19.67 -13.60 27.67
N HIS A 272 20.06 -12.38 27.27
CA HIS A 272 19.53 -11.69 26.09
C HIS A 272 20.66 -11.20 25.19
N PRO A 273 21.44 -12.09 24.56
CA PRO A 273 22.56 -11.70 23.72
C PRO A 273 22.07 -10.97 22.46
N HIS A 274 22.79 -9.92 22.04
CA HIS A 274 22.49 -9.23 20.80
C HIS A 274 23.00 -10.05 19.61
N PRO A 275 22.21 -10.25 18.53
CA PRO A 275 22.59 -11.17 17.45
C PRO A 275 23.86 -10.77 16.69
N LEU A 276 24.23 -9.49 16.68
CA LEU A 276 25.43 -9.00 15.98
C LEU A 276 26.66 -8.78 16.85
N VAL A 277 26.48 -8.52 18.15
CA VAL A 277 27.58 -8.10 19.05
C VAL A 277 27.68 -8.97 20.30
N GLY A 278 26.85 -10.02 20.39
CA GLY A 278 26.82 -10.95 21.51
C GLY A 278 26.52 -10.26 22.83
N ASP A 279 27.34 -10.58 23.82
CA ASP A 279 27.31 -10.09 25.19
C ASP A 279 28.30 -8.94 25.44
N LYS A 280 29.01 -8.47 24.41
CA LYS A 280 30.07 -7.45 24.51
C LYS A 280 29.66 -6.19 25.29
N TYR A 281 28.39 -5.80 25.19
CA TYR A 281 27.86 -4.60 25.84
C TYR A 281 26.75 -4.97 26.80
N ILE A 282 26.85 -4.54 28.06
CA ILE A 282 25.82 -4.76 29.09
C ILE A 282 25.00 -3.48 29.36
N VAL A 283 25.55 -2.30 29.07
CA VAL A 283 24.86 -1.00 29.24
C VAL A 283 24.38 -0.50 27.87
N TRP A 284 23.06 -0.47 27.66
CA TRP A 284 22.46 -0.17 26.37
C TRP A 284 21.74 1.18 26.36
N PRO A 285 21.94 2.02 25.31
CA PRO A 285 21.22 3.27 25.18
C PRO A 285 19.75 3.01 24.88
N THR A 286 18.87 3.85 25.42
CA THR A 286 17.46 3.87 25.02
C THR A 286 17.31 4.53 23.66
N TYR A 287 16.16 4.29 23.02
CA TYR A 287 15.78 4.88 21.74
C TYR A 287 16.07 6.39 21.66
N ASN A 288 15.67 7.16 22.68
CA ASN A 288 15.80 8.62 22.63
C ASN A 288 17.26 9.07 22.58
N PHE A 289 18.12 8.44 23.39
CA PHE A 289 19.55 8.78 23.43
C PHE A 289 20.25 8.41 22.12
N ALA A 290 20.18 7.13 21.72
CA ALA A 290 20.85 6.64 20.51
C ALA A 290 20.38 7.39 19.25
N CYS A 291 19.07 7.53 19.07
CA CYS A 291 18.53 8.24 17.90
C CYS A 291 18.85 9.72 17.92
N GLY A 292 18.86 10.36 19.08
CA GLY A 292 19.19 11.77 19.20
C GLY A 292 20.66 12.03 18.83
N VAL A 293 21.59 11.25 19.37
CA VAL A 293 23.01 11.34 19.02
C VAL A 293 23.23 11.04 17.53
N ASP A 294 22.62 9.98 17.00
CA ASP A 294 22.80 9.64 15.58
C ASP A 294 22.19 10.66 14.64
N ASP A 295 21.03 11.24 14.95
CA ASP A 295 20.43 12.27 14.11
C ASP A 295 21.35 13.50 14.00
N HIS A 296 22.04 13.88 15.09
CA HIS A 296 23.05 14.94 15.08
C HIS A 296 24.29 14.52 14.28
N MET A 297 24.91 13.39 14.63
CA MET A 297 26.16 12.91 14.00
C MET A 297 26.03 12.60 12.51
N MET A 298 24.82 12.26 12.05
CA MET A 298 24.51 12.00 10.64
C MET A 298 24.01 13.25 9.91
N ASN A 299 24.03 14.42 10.57
CA ASN A 299 23.52 15.70 10.05
C ASN A 299 22.09 15.59 9.51
N ILE A 300 21.23 14.81 10.18
CA ILE A 300 19.83 14.72 9.80
C ILE A 300 19.21 16.11 9.94
N THR A 301 18.53 16.56 8.89
CA THR A 301 17.88 17.88 8.85
C THR A 301 16.39 17.79 9.11
N HIS A 302 15.77 16.69 8.66
CA HIS A 302 14.32 16.48 8.73
C HIS A 302 14.04 15.05 9.18
N VAL A 303 13.30 14.94 10.28
CA VAL A 303 12.89 13.68 10.89
C VAL A 303 11.42 13.42 10.58
N LEU A 304 11.17 12.52 9.63
CA LEU A 304 9.82 12.08 9.26
C LEU A 304 9.45 10.82 10.04
N ARG A 305 8.40 10.90 10.87
CA ARG A 305 7.96 9.77 11.69
C ARG A 305 6.49 9.86 12.10
N ALA A 306 5.99 8.77 12.65
CA ALA A 306 4.61 8.70 13.10
C ALA A 306 4.36 9.58 14.35
N LYS A 307 3.12 10.05 14.51
CA LYS A 307 2.69 11.02 15.54
C LYS A 307 2.96 10.57 16.97
N GLU A 308 3.06 9.27 17.22
CA GLU A 308 3.38 8.71 18.53
C GLU A 308 4.75 9.16 19.04
N HIS A 309 5.63 9.63 18.16
CA HIS A 309 6.97 10.09 18.50
C HIS A 309 7.06 11.60 18.79
N ILE A 310 5.95 12.29 19.01
CA ILE A 310 5.98 13.71 19.44
C ILE A 310 6.71 13.85 20.78
N THR A 311 6.34 13.03 21.77
CA THR A 311 7.01 13.05 23.09
C THR A 311 8.50 12.74 22.99
N ASN A 312 8.91 11.91 22.03
CA ASN A 312 10.33 11.62 21.80
C ASN A 312 11.09 12.84 21.28
N THR A 313 10.47 13.68 20.43
CA THR A 313 11.07 14.96 20.02
C THR A 313 11.37 15.82 21.25
N ILE A 314 10.41 15.92 22.18
CA ILE A 314 10.54 16.73 23.40
C ILE A 314 11.70 16.20 24.26
N LYS A 315 11.75 14.88 24.48
CA LYS A 315 12.84 14.24 25.25
C LYS A 315 14.21 14.51 24.64
N GLN A 316 14.32 14.36 23.33
CA GLN A 316 15.58 14.55 22.61
C GLN A 316 16.01 16.02 22.62
N LYS A 317 15.08 16.99 22.56
CA LYS A 317 15.39 18.41 22.67
C LYS A 317 16.08 18.79 23.98
N PHE A 318 15.63 18.27 25.12
CA PHE A 318 16.34 18.49 26.40
C PHE A 318 17.79 18.00 26.36
N MET A 319 18.05 16.86 25.72
CA MET A 319 19.42 16.37 25.54
C MET A 319 20.24 17.29 24.62
N TYR A 320 19.64 17.74 23.51
CA TYR A 320 20.31 18.65 22.57
C TYR A 320 20.64 20.00 23.21
N GLU A 321 19.76 20.53 24.07
CA GLU A 321 20.01 21.75 24.83
C GLU A 321 21.27 21.66 25.69
N HIS A 322 21.50 20.53 26.38
CA HIS A 322 22.72 20.33 27.16
C HIS A 322 23.98 20.31 26.31
N PHE A 323 23.90 19.72 25.11
CA PHE A 323 25.03 19.69 24.16
C PHE A 323 25.21 20.99 23.38
N GLY A 324 24.26 21.94 23.46
CA GLY A 324 24.26 23.13 22.60
C GLY A 324 24.00 22.80 21.12
N TRP A 325 23.31 21.70 20.83
CA TRP A 325 22.99 21.27 19.47
C TRP A 325 21.64 21.81 19.00
N GLU A 326 21.52 22.05 17.70
CA GLU A 326 20.23 22.35 17.07
C GLU A 326 19.49 21.06 16.69
N TYR A 327 18.22 20.96 17.09
CA TYR A 327 17.40 19.78 16.82
C TYR A 327 16.80 19.84 15.41
N PRO A 328 16.81 18.74 14.62
CA PRO A 328 16.25 18.71 13.28
C PRO A 328 14.75 19.04 13.23
N GLU A 329 14.28 19.44 12.05
CA GLU A 329 12.86 19.68 11.80
C GLU A 329 12.09 18.35 11.88
N ALA A 330 11.25 18.18 12.90
CA ALA A 330 10.46 16.96 13.09
C ALA A 330 9.07 17.11 12.45
N ILE A 331 8.74 16.17 11.56
CA ILE A 331 7.46 16.11 10.86
C ILE A 331 6.74 14.84 11.30
N HIS A 332 5.59 15.03 11.96
CA HIS A 332 4.80 13.97 12.55
C HIS A 332 3.51 13.73 11.77
N PHE A 333 3.36 12.52 11.23
CA PHE A 333 2.16 12.12 10.47
C PHE A 333 1.37 11.02 11.18
N GLY A 334 0.07 10.93 10.91
CA GLY A 334 -0.81 9.94 11.54
C GLY A 334 -0.53 8.51 11.07
N ARG A 335 -1.10 7.52 11.77
CA ARG A 335 -0.99 6.10 11.37
C ARG A 335 -1.66 5.83 10.03
N LEU A 336 -1.13 4.85 9.31
CA LEU A 336 -1.76 4.28 8.11
C LEU A 336 -2.32 2.89 8.44
N ASN A 337 -3.60 2.69 8.17
CA ASN A 337 -4.27 1.41 8.30
C ASN A 337 -4.74 0.92 6.93
N LEU A 338 -4.89 -0.41 6.77
CA LEU A 338 -5.48 -1.04 5.60
C LEU A 338 -6.66 -1.88 6.04
N GLU A 339 -7.83 -1.65 5.46
CA GLU A 339 -9.05 -2.39 5.82
C GLU A 339 -8.89 -3.88 5.51
N GLY A 340 -9.33 -4.71 6.45
CA GLY A 340 -9.28 -6.17 6.31
C GLY A 340 -7.89 -6.79 6.41
N MET A 341 -6.82 -6.01 6.65
CA MET A 341 -5.45 -6.53 6.74
C MET A 341 -4.73 -6.14 8.02
N MET A 342 -4.07 -7.13 8.65
CA MET A 342 -3.30 -6.90 9.86
C MET A 342 -1.95 -6.24 9.53
N LEU A 343 -1.68 -5.09 10.16
CA LEU A 343 -0.38 -4.39 10.08
C LEU A 343 0.39 -4.40 11.41
N SER A 344 -0.27 -4.68 12.54
CA SER A 344 0.36 -4.61 13.85
C SER A 344 1.37 -5.74 14.05
N LYS A 345 2.67 -5.40 14.12
CA LYS A 345 3.78 -6.35 14.34
C LYS A 345 3.50 -7.36 15.46
N SER A 346 3.10 -6.89 16.64
CA SER A 346 2.81 -7.76 17.80
C SER A 346 1.64 -8.72 17.55
N LYS A 347 0.57 -8.25 16.90
CA LYS A 347 -0.57 -9.10 16.54
C LYS A 347 -0.22 -10.12 15.45
N ILE A 348 0.61 -9.75 14.49
CA ILE A 348 1.08 -10.69 13.44
C ILE A 348 1.96 -11.76 14.08
N ARG A 349 2.94 -11.37 14.91
CA ARG A 349 3.81 -12.32 15.63
C ARG A 349 2.99 -13.30 16.47
N SER A 350 2.09 -12.79 17.31
CA SER A 350 1.19 -13.66 18.10
C SER A 350 0.28 -14.53 17.23
N GLY A 351 -0.13 -14.04 16.06
CA GLY A 351 -0.91 -14.81 15.10
C GLY A 351 -0.12 -15.98 14.50
N ILE A 352 1.18 -15.80 14.24
CA ILE A 352 2.06 -16.86 13.74
C ILE A 352 2.32 -17.90 14.84
N GLU A 353 2.66 -17.45 16.05
CA GLU A 353 2.87 -18.33 17.21
C GLU A 353 1.65 -19.21 17.50
N LYS A 354 0.43 -18.68 17.30
CA LYS A 354 -0.83 -19.41 17.47
C LYS A 354 -1.25 -20.21 16.24
N GLY A 355 -0.43 -20.27 15.18
CA GLY A 355 -0.74 -20.97 13.93
C GLY A 355 -1.85 -20.33 13.09
N LYS A 356 -2.29 -19.10 13.41
CA LYS A 356 -3.27 -18.36 12.59
C LYS A 356 -2.68 -17.99 11.22
N TYR A 357 -1.41 -17.61 11.18
CA TYR A 357 -0.66 -17.29 9.96
C TYR A 357 0.53 -18.22 9.80
N PHE A 358 0.89 -18.55 8.56
CA PHE A 358 2.00 -19.49 8.29
C PHE A 358 3.37 -18.86 8.53
N SER A 359 3.56 -17.62 8.09
CA SER A 359 4.81 -16.87 8.18
C SER A 359 4.54 -15.38 7.94
N TRP A 360 5.59 -14.56 7.89
CA TRP A 360 5.50 -13.13 7.66
C TRP A 360 5.05 -12.76 6.23
N ASP A 361 5.15 -13.68 5.28
CA ASP A 361 4.72 -13.52 3.89
C ASP A 361 3.33 -14.12 3.61
N ASP A 362 2.59 -14.49 4.66
CA ASP A 362 1.24 -15.02 4.54
C ASP A 362 0.34 -14.02 3.78
N PRO A 363 -0.33 -14.42 2.67
CA PRO A 363 -1.09 -13.51 1.81
C PRO A 363 -2.21 -12.72 2.48
N ARG A 364 -2.64 -13.10 3.70
CA ARG A 364 -3.65 -12.38 4.48
C ARG A 364 -3.09 -11.13 5.19
N LEU A 365 -1.76 -11.01 5.26
CA LEU A 365 -1.09 -9.94 5.98
C LEU A 365 -0.86 -8.71 5.08
N GLY A 366 -0.81 -7.53 5.70
CA GLY A 366 -0.40 -6.29 5.03
C GLY A 366 1.11 -6.04 5.10
N THR A 367 1.92 -7.11 5.24
CA THR A 367 3.38 -7.01 5.14
C THR A 367 3.78 -6.75 3.69
N LEU A 368 4.89 -6.04 3.45
CA LEU A 368 5.32 -5.77 2.07
C LEU A 368 5.66 -7.07 1.34
N LYS A 369 6.27 -8.02 2.05
CA LYS A 369 6.54 -9.36 1.53
C LYS A 369 5.27 -10.11 1.10
N ALA A 370 4.19 -10.06 1.88
CA ALA A 370 2.91 -10.69 1.50
C ALA A 370 2.24 -10.00 0.31
N LEU A 371 2.25 -8.67 0.26
CA LEU A 371 1.73 -7.90 -0.87
C LEU A 371 2.52 -8.21 -2.16
N ARG A 372 3.84 -8.22 -2.09
CA ARG A 372 4.73 -8.63 -3.20
C ARG A 372 4.46 -10.07 -3.64
N LYS A 373 4.32 -11.00 -2.69
CA LYS A 373 4.00 -12.41 -2.96
C LYS A 373 2.67 -12.59 -3.67
N ARG A 374 1.70 -11.72 -3.39
CA ARG A 374 0.42 -11.69 -4.10
C ARG A 374 0.49 -11.07 -5.49
N GLY A 375 1.54 -10.33 -5.81
CA GLY A 375 1.67 -9.64 -7.11
C GLY A 375 1.29 -8.17 -7.12
N PHE A 376 1.16 -7.53 -5.95
CA PHE A 376 1.08 -6.07 -5.90
C PHE A 376 2.39 -5.46 -6.41
N LEU A 377 2.24 -4.31 -7.06
CA LEU A 377 3.35 -3.55 -7.61
C LEU A 377 3.78 -2.42 -6.65
N PRO A 378 5.08 -2.10 -6.57
CA PRO A 378 5.58 -1.06 -5.68
C PRO A 378 4.98 0.32 -6.01
N GLU A 379 4.68 0.60 -7.28
CA GLU A 379 4.05 1.85 -7.74
C GLU A 379 2.71 2.10 -7.05
N ALA A 380 1.92 1.04 -6.80
CA ALA A 380 0.66 1.16 -6.09
C ALA A 380 0.86 1.56 -4.62
N ILE A 381 1.94 1.07 -3.99
CA ILE A 381 2.31 1.44 -2.63
C ILE A 381 2.76 2.90 -2.59
N TRP A 382 3.57 3.32 -3.56
CA TRP A 382 3.99 4.70 -3.73
C TRP A 382 2.81 5.65 -3.85
N ASP A 383 1.90 5.40 -4.78
CA ASP A 383 0.73 6.26 -5.00
C ASP A 383 -0.11 6.43 -3.73
N ILE A 384 -0.33 5.35 -2.97
CA ILE A 384 -1.05 5.42 -1.69
C ILE A 384 -0.31 6.31 -0.69
N ILE A 385 1.01 6.13 -0.54
CA ILE A 385 1.78 6.90 0.44
C ILE A 385 1.84 8.38 0.07
N ILE A 386 2.05 8.69 -1.20
CA ILE A 386 2.13 10.07 -1.69
C ILE A 386 0.76 10.76 -1.60
N ASP A 387 -0.33 10.07 -1.95
CA ASP A 387 -1.69 10.60 -1.86
C ASP A 387 -2.09 10.96 -0.42
N VAL A 388 -1.71 10.11 0.55
CA VAL A 388 -1.94 10.35 1.98
C VAL A 388 -1.03 11.47 2.50
N GLY A 389 0.24 11.47 2.08
CA GLY A 389 1.24 12.49 2.41
C GLY A 389 1.62 12.55 3.90
N VAL A 390 1.99 13.73 4.39
CA VAL A 390 2.46 14.00 5.76
C VAL A 390 1.36 14.45 6.72
N LYS A 391 0.09 14.19 6.40
CA LYS A 391 -1.04 14.64 7.24
C LYS A 391 -0.94 14.08 8.67
N PRO A 392 -1.18 14.90 9.71
CA PRO A 392 -1.10 14.47 11.11
C PRO A 392 -2.27 13.58 11.54
N SER A 393 -3.38 13.59 10.80
CA SER A 393 -4.50 12.68 11.00
C SER A 393 -4.15 11.27 10.52
N GLY A 394 -4.72 10.27 11.20
CA GLY A 394 -4.66 8.90 10.72
C GLY A 394 -5.39 8.73 9.40
N ALA A 395 -4.97 7.76 8.60
CA ALA A 395 -5.60 7.40 7.34
C ALA A 395 -5.89 5.90 7.33
N THR A 396 -7.07 5.54 6.84
CA THR A 396 -7.46 4.15 6.60
C THR A 396 -7.70 3.99 5.11
N ILE A 397 -6.96 3.09 4.48
CA ILE A 397 -7.07 2.78 3.06
C ILE A 397 -8.01 1.60 2.92
N SER A 398 -9.04 1.74 2.09
CA SER A 398 -9.89 0.61 1.75
C SER A 398 -9.14 -0.35 0.83
N ILE A 399 -9.42 -1.64 0.98
CA ILE A 399 -8.79 -2.66 0.13
C ILE A 399 -9.14 -2.44 -1.35
N ALA A 400 -10.37 -1.98 -1.63
CA ALA A 400 -10.83 -1.65 -2.98
C ALA A 400 -10.01 -0.51 -3.61
N ASN A 401 -9.59 0.49 -2.83
CA ASN A 401 -8.73 1.56 -3.32
C ASN A 401 -7.33 1.04 -3.68
N LEU A 402 -6.73 0.19 -2.82
CA LEU A 402 -5.46 -0.48 -3.13
C LEU A 402 -5.55 -1.31 -4.42
N TYR A 403 -6.67 -2.02 -4.63
CA TYR A 403 -6.90 -2.82 -5.83
C TYR A 403 -7.04 -1.94 -7.08
N ALA A 404 -7.81 -0.83 -6.99
CA ALA A 404 -8.00 0.09 -8.09
C ALA A 404 -6.67 0.73 -8.54
N ILE A 405 -5.85 1.19 -7.58
CA ILE A 405 -4.53 1.76 -7.87
C ILE A 405 -3.61 0.69 -8.47
N ASN A 406 -3.58 -0.52 -7.91
CA ASN A 406 -2.73 -1.58 -8.44
C ASN A 406 -3.15 -2.03 -9.84
N ARG A 407 -4.46 -2.06 -10.13
CA ARG A 407 -5.01 -2.37 -11.46
C ARG A 407 -4.52 -1.38 -12.52
N LYS A 408 -4.40 -0.09 -12.19
CA LYS A 408 -3.85 0.95 -13.10
C LYS A 408 -2.47 0.55 -13.64
N TYR A 409 -1.65 -0.12 -12.82
CA TYR A 409 -0.30 -0.53 -13.19
C TYR A 409 -0.23 -1.96 -13.74
N LEU A 410 -1.09 -2.88 -13.29
CA LEU A 410 -1.11 -4.26 -13.77
C LEU A 410 -1.80 -4.42 -15.13
N GLU A 411 -2.91 -3.74 -15.37
CA GLU A 411 -3.69 -3.85 -16.62
C GLU A 411 -2.83 -3.63 -17.86
N PRO A 412 -1.94 -2.61 -17.91
CA PRO A 412 -1.09 -2.37 -19.07
C PRO A 412 0.06 -3.34 -19.25
N ILE A 413 0.32 -4.29 -18.35
CA ILE A 413 1.45 -5.23 -18.47
C ILE A 413 0.99 -6.69 -18.45
N ALA A 414 -0.16 -6.99 -17.88
CA ALA A 414 -0.66 -8.35 -17.73
C ALA A 414 -1.27 -8.88 -19.02
N ASN A 415 -0.82 -10.07 -19.45
CA ASN A 415 -1.53 -10.84 -20.46
C ASN A 415 -2.69 -11.61 -19.83
N ARG A 416 -3.74 -11.87 -20.61
CA ARG A 416 -4.97 -12.51 -20.16
C ARG A 416 -5.04 -13.96 -20.61
N TYR A 417 -5.28 -14.87 -19.67
CA TYR A 417 -5.35 -16.31 -19.90
C TYR A 417 -6.67 -16.93 -19.46
N MET A 418 -7.04 -18.03 -20.10
CA MET A 418 -8.18 -18.86 -19.71
C MET A 418 -7.82 -19.68 -18.49
N PHE A 419 -8.61 -19.54 -17.43
CA PHE A 419 -8.55 -20.39 -16.24
C PHE A 419 -9.97 -20.74 -15.79
N VAL A 420 -10.20 -22.03 -15.58
CA VAL A 420 -11.48 -22.59 -15.18
C VAL A 420 -11.33 -23.15 -13.77
N PRO A 421 -11.83 -22.45 -12.73
CA PRO A 421 -11.85 -22.97 -11.38
C PRO A 421 -12.94 -24.06 -11.23
N ASN A 422 -12.69 -25.05 -10.37
CA ASN A 422 -13.60 -26.17 -10.13
C ASN A 422 -14.18 -26.76 -11.44
N PRO A 423 -13.30 -27.26 -12.33
CA PRO A 423 -13.65 -27.59 -13.70
C PRO A 423 -14.60 -28.79 -13.76
N VAL A 424 -15.62 -28.64 -14.59
CA VAL A 424 -16.53 -29.72 -14.99
C VAL A 424 -16.39 -29.91 -16.49
N LYS A 425 -16.27 -31.17 -16.90
CA LYS A 425 -16.19 -31.54 -18.30
C LYS A 425 -17.58 -31.37 -18.94
N LEU A 426 -17.62 -30.66 -20.06
CA LEU A 426 -18.82 -30.39 -20.86
C LEU A 426 -18.57 -30.89 -22.28
N THR A 427 -19.44 -31.77 -22.76
CA THR A 427 -19.44 -32.21 -24.15
C THR A 427 -20.14 -31.17 -25.01
N ILE A 428 -19.46 -30.66 -26.03
CA ILE A 428 -20.02 -29.78 -27.05
C ILE A 428 -20.30 -30.58 -28.33
N LYS A 429 -21.49 -30.41 -28.89
CA LYS A 429 -22.01 -31.19 -30.04
C LYS A 429 -22.31 -30.30 -31.24
N ASN A 430 -22.50 -30.93 -32.40
CA ASN A 430 -22.84 -30.30 -33.68
C ASN A 430 -21.78 -29.27 -34.15
N LEU A 431 -20.51 -29.53 -33.83
CA LEU A 431 -19.41 -28.66 -34.24
C LEU A 431 -19.09 -28.82 -35.73
N PRO A 432 -18.80 -27.73 -36.45
CA PRO A 432 -18.27 -27.80 -37.80
C PRO A 432 -16.83 -28.33 -37.82
N SER A 433 -16.42 -28.98 -38.91
CA SER A 433 -15.04 -29.39 -39.17
C SER A 433 -14.12 -28.16 -39.28
N ASN A 434 -12.99 -28.15 -38.56
CA ASN A 434 -12.01 -27.05 -38.45
C ASN A 434 -12.52 -25.78 -37.72
N ILE A 435 -12.95 -25.94 -36.47
CA ILE A 435 -13.26 -24.82 -35.57
C ILE A 435 -12.09 -24.53 -34.62
N GLU A 436 -11.66 -23.27 -34.58
CA GLU A 436 -10.59 -22.78 -33.71
C GLU A 436 -11.06 -21.54 -32.97
N ALA A 437 -10.55 -21.34 -31.76
CA ALA A 437 -10.78 -20.14 -30.98
C ALA A 437 -9.60 -19.18 -31.11
N LYS A 438 -9.88 -17.91 -31.40
CA LYS A 438 -8.88 -16.86 -31.47
C LYS A 438 -9.04 -15.95 -30.27
N ILE A 439 -8.07 -16.00 -29.36
CA ILE A 439 -8.14 -15.28 -28.08
C ILE A 439 -7.03 -14.23 -28.02
N PRO A 440 -7.36 -12.93 -27.88
CA PRO A 440 -6.34 -11.90 -27.75
C PRO A 440 -5.58 -12.07 -26.43
N TYR A 441 -4.28 -11.77 -26.42
CA TYR A 441 -3.55 -11.69 -25.14
C TYR A 441 -4.07 -10.55 -24.28
N HIS A 442 -4.45 -9.42 -24.88
CA HIS A 442 -5.14 -8.36 -24.17
C HIS A 442 -6.01 -7.54 -25.14
N PRO A 443 -7.32 -7.35 -24.87
CA PRO A 443 -8.21 -6.63 -25.80
C PRO A 443 -7.79 -5.19 -26.10
N SER A 444 -7.30 -4.47 -25.09
CA SER A 444 -6.84 -3.08 -25.22
C SER A 444 -5.42 -2.93 -25.78
N PHE A 445 -4.69 -4.04 -26.00
CA PHE A 445 -3.32 -4.04 -26.52
C PHE A 445 -3.20 -5.04 -27.70
N PRO A 446 -3.83 -4.73 -28.86
CA PRO A 446 -3.88 -5.65 -30.00
C PRO A 446 -2.51 -6.01 -30.58
N GLU A 447 -1.51 -5.16 -30.38
CA GLU A 447 -0.12 -5.35 -30.83
C GLU A 447 0.55 -6.58 -30.19
N ARG A 448 0.03 -7.05 -29.05
CA ARG A 448 0.46 -8.31 -28.41
C ARG A 448 -0.02 -9.55 -29.16
N GLY A 449 -0.92 -9.37 -30.12
CA GLY A 449 -1.47 -10.43 -30.92
C GLY A 449 -2.46 -11.31 -30.15
N HIS A 450 -2.56 -12.54 -30.62
CA HIS A 450 -3.57 -13.50 -30.24
C HIS A 450 -2.98 -14.89 -30.21
N ARG A 451 -3.57 -15.74 -29.38
CA ARG A 451 -3.33 -17.19 -29.38
C ARG A 451 -4.51 -17.91 -30.00
N ILE A 452 -4.20 -19.07 -30.57
CA ILE A 452 -5.18 -19.94 -31.20
C ILE A 452 -5.30 -21.20 -30.36
N ILE A 453 -6.51 -21.48 -29.89
CA ILE A 453 -6.83 -22.72 -29.18
C ILE A 453 -7.61 -23.62 -30.14
N LYS A 454 -7.05 -24.80 -30.43
CA LYS A 454 -7.66 -25.81 -31.28
C LYS A 454 -8.32 -26.89 -30.44
N LEU A 455 -9.50 -27.34 -30.87
CA LEU A 455 -10.20 -28.47 -30.26
C LEU A 455 -10.04 -29.72 -31.13
N GLN A 456 -9.85 -30.87 -30.48
CA GLN A 456 -9.94 -32.16 -31.16
C GLN A 456 -11.42 -32.49 -31.33
N VAL A 457 -11.88 -32.55 -32.59
CA VAL A 457 -13.29 -32.84 -32.92
C VAL A 457 -13.40 -34.27 -33.44
N THR A 458 -14.23 -35.07 -32.78
CA THR A 458 -14.56 -36.45 -33.13
C THR A 458 -16.07 -36.58 -33.27
N ASN A 459 -16.58 -37.06 -34.41
CA ASN A 459 -18.02 -37.17 -34.70
C ASN A 459 -18.79 -35.87 -34.40
N SER A 460 -18.27 -34.74 -34.92
CA SER A 460 -18.83 -33.40 -34.71
C SER A 460 -19.00 -32.99 -33.24
N SER A 461 -18.22 -33.61 -32.34
CA SER A 461 -18.27 -33.36 -30.90
C SER A 461 -16.86 -33.16 -30.34
N SER A 462 -16.76 -32.42 -29.23
CA SER A 462 -15.51 -32.23 -28.49
C SER A 462 -15.81 -32.05 -27.00
N GLU A 463 -14.76 -31.98 -26.18
CA GLU A 463 -14.87 -31.82 -24.74
C GLU A 463 -14.09 -30.59 -24.27
N ILE A 464 -14.74 -29.79 -23.43
CA ILE A 464 -14.15 -28.62 -22.79
C ILE A 464 -14.39 -28.67 -21.29
N PHE A 465 -13.56 -27.96 -20.53
CA PHE A 465 -13.80 -27.64 -19.14
C PHE A 465 -14.45 -26.26 -19.02
N VAL A 466 -15.45 -26.19 -18.15
CA VAL A 466 -16.14 -24.97 -17.75
C VAL A 466 -16.34 -24.98 -16.23
N SER A 467 -16.57 -23.81 -15.63
CA SER A 467 -16.74 -23.72 -14.19
C SER A 467 -18.06 -24.36 -13.77
N LYS A 468 -18.03 -25.18 -12.70
CA LYS A 468 -19.24 -25.75 -12.09
C LYS A 468 -20.29 -24.66 -11.76
N ASN A 469 -19.84 -23.50 -11.31
CA ASN A 469 -20.72 -22.39 -10.93
C ASN A 469 -21.40 -21.76 -12.16
N ASP A 470 -20.68 -21.63 -13.28
CA ASP A 470 -21.27 -21.12 -14.52
C ASP A 470 -22.30 -22.11 -15.08
N LEU A 471 -22.01 -23.43 -15.11
CA LEU A 471 -22.97 -24.44 -15.56
C LEU A 471 -24.28 -24.39 -14.76
N ASN A 472 -24.19 -24.28 -13.44
CA ASN A 472 -25.36 -24.22 -12.58
C ASN A 472 -26.21 -22.96 -12.80
N ARG A 473 -25.58 -21.85 -13.20
CA ARG A 473 -26.26 -20.56 -13.43
C ARG A 473 -26.84 -20.43 -14.83
N LEU A 474 -26.23 -21.10 -15.81
CA LEU A 474 -26.49 -20.94 -17.24
C LEU A 474 -27.28 -22.11 -17.83
N LYS A 475 -28.03 -22.83 -16.99
CA LYS A 475 -28.89 -23.94 -17.41
C LYS A 475 -29.92 -23.46 -18.42
N ASP A 476 -30.06 -24.19 -19.52
CA ASP A 476 -31.01 -23.93 -20.62
C ASP A 476 -30.89 -22.51 -21.22
N GLN A 477 -29.69 -21.92 -21.14
CA GLN A 477 -29.37 -20.62 -21.71
C GLN A 477 -28.36 -20.74 -22.84
N ASP A 478 -28.41 -19.75 -23.74
CA ASP A 478 -27.37 -19.52 -24.72
C ASP A 478 -26.18 -18.84 -24.07
N VAL A 479 -24.99 -19.30 -24.42
CA VAL A 479 -23.73 -18.79 -23.90
C VAL A 479 -22.77 -18.57 -25.05
N ARG A 480 -21.88 -17.59 -24.90
CA ARG A 480 -20.72 -17.46 -25.78
C ARG A 480 -19.48 -17.95 -25.06
N PHE A 481 -18.88 -19.02 -25.57
CA PHE A 481 -17.54 -19.40 -25.13
C PHE A 481 -16.53 -18.40 -25.69
N LEU A 482 -15.78 -17.74 -24.79
CA LEU A 482 -14.93 -16.60 -25.11
C LEU A 482 -13.95 -16.95 -26.25
N GLY A 483 -13.91 -16.10 -27.26
CA GLY A 483 -13.05 -16.26 -28.45
C GLY A 483 -13.42 -17.43 -29.38
N PHE A 484 -14.50 -18.16 -29.08
CA PHE A 484 -14.84 -19.42 -29.77
C PHE A 484 -16.16 -19.32 -30.55
N ALA A 485 -17.30 -19.65 -29.93
CA ALA A 485 -18.60 -19.70 -30.58
C ALA A 485 -19.75 -19.66 -29.56
N ASN A 486 -20.98 -19.61 -30.07
CA ASN A 486 -22.22 -19.57 -29.29
C ASN A 486 -22.83 -20.97 -29.19
N PHE A 487 -23.30 -21.32 -28.00
CA PHE A 487 -23.85 -22.63 -27.70
C PHE A 487 -25.11 -22.53 -26.83
N ARG A 488 -26.04 -23.45 -26.99
CA ARG A 488 -27.13 -23.66 -26.04
C ARG A 488 -26.72 -24.73 -25.05
N ILE A 489 -26.65 -24.39 -23.75
CA ILE A 489 -26.43 -25.38 -22.70
C ILE A 489 -27.74 -26.13 -22.48
N LYS A 490 -27.69 -27.46 -22.50
CA LYS A 490 -28.81 -28.36 -22.22
C LYS A 490 -28.45 -29.30 -21.08
N MET A 491 -29.44 -29.63 -20.26
CA MET A 491 -29.33 -30.60 -19.19
C MET A 491 -30.09 -31.88 -19.60
N ILE A 492 -29.45 -33.05 -19.50
CA ILE A 492 -30.11 -34.35 -19.75
C ILE A 492 -30.77 -34.87 -18.47
N ASP A 493 -30.06 -34.71 -17.35
CA ASP A 493 -30.44 -35.13 -16.01
C ASP A 493 -29.75 -34.18 -15.00
N ASP A 494 -30.11 -34.20 -13.72
CA ASP A 494 -29.71 -33.22 -12.68
C ASP A 494 -28.20 -32.94 -12.55
N LYS A 495 -27.35 -33.74 -13.20
CA LYS A 495 -25.87 -33.67 -13.15
C LYS A 495 -25.16 -33.67 -14.50
N VAL A 496 -25.84 -33.90 -15.63
CA VAL A 496 -25.19 -34.08 -16.94
C VAL A 496 -25.58 -32.95 -17.88
N PHE A 497 -24.58 -32.14 -18.24
CA PHE A 497 -24.71 -31.03 -19.19
C PHE A 497 -24.06 -31.39 -20.53
N TYR A 498 -24.65 -30.90 -21.61
CA TYR A 498 -23.99 -30.80 -22.91
C TYR A 498 -24.33 -29.44 -23.54
N ALA A 499 -23.57 -29.04 -24.55
CA ALA A 499 -23.79 -27.78 -25.24
C ALA A 499 -23.93 -28.02 -26.75
N GLU A 500 -24.98 -27.48 -27.35
CA GLU A 500 -25.22 -27.58 -28.80
C GLU A 500 -24.74 -26.32 -29.49
N PHE A 501 -23.96 -26.48 -30.55
CA PHE A 501 -23.49 -25.37 -31.37
C PHE A 501 -24.65 -24.60 -32.01
N ILE A 502 -24.62 -23.27 -31.93
CA ILE A 502 -25.58 -22.37 -32.58
C ILE A 502 -24.91 -21.68 -33.76
N SER A 503 -23.85 -20.91 -33.50
CA SER A 503 -23.15 -20.12 -34.52
C SER A 503 -21.79 -19.64 -34.02
N LYS A 504 -20.86 -19.30 -34.94
CA LYS A 504 -19.60 -18.61 -34.59
C LYS A 504 -19.77 -17.10 -34.42
N ASP A 505 -20.83 -16.55 -35.02
CA ASP A 505 -21.03 -15.11 -35.16
C ASP A 505 -21.00 -14.39 -33.82
N SER A 506 -20.07 -13.43 -33.67
CA SER A 506 -20.00 -12.59 -32.48
C SER A 506 -21.18 -11.66 -32.35
N GLU A 507 -21.83 -11.29 -33.46
CA GLU A 507 -22.95 -10.34 -33.45
C GLU A 507 -24.21 -10.96 -32.86
N TYR A 508 -24.49 -12.23 -33.17
CA TYR A 508 -25.52 -13.03 -32.48
C TYR A 508 -25.41 -12.91 -30.95
N ALA A 509 -24.19 -13.01 -30.40
CA ALA A 509 -23.99 -12.93 -28.96
C ALA A 509 -24.25 -11.55 -28.38
N LYS A 510 -23.93 -10.47 -29.12
CA LYS A 510 -24.19 -9.10 -28.70
C LYS A 510 -25.69 -8.80 -28.72
N ILE A 511 -26.37 -9.15 -29.82
CA ILE A 511 -27.81 -8.93 -30.01
C ILE A 511 -28.61 -9.64 -28.90
N HIS A 512 -28.28 -10.90 -28.63
CA HIS A 512 -28.98 -11.71 -27.62
C HIS A 512 -28.40 -11.52 -26.21
N LYS A 513 -27.42 -10.61 -26.03
CA LYS A 513 -26.75 -10.31 -24.76
C LYS A 513 -26.27 -11.57 -24.02
N LEU A 514 -25.67 -12.49 -24.78
CA LEU A 514 -25.27 -13.78 -24.23
C LEU A 514 -24.18 -13.60 -23.17
N PRO A 515 -24.27 -14.31 -22.04
CA PRO A 515 -23.18 -14.39 -21.09
C PRO A 515 -21.94 -14.99 -21.74
N ILE A 516 -20.81 -14.30 -21.58
CA ILE A 516 -19.50 -14.74 -22.09
C ILE A 516 -18.81 -15.56 -21.00
N VAL A 517 -18.38 -16.77 -21.36
CA VAL A 517 -17.81 -17.75 -20.42
C VAL A 517 -16.41 -18.18 -20.86
N GLN A 518 -15.45 -18.18 -19.93
CA GLN A 518 -14.14 -18.76 -20.15
C GLN A 518 -14.21 -20.28 -20.09
N TRP A 519 -13.36 -20.94 -20.87
CA TRP A 519 -13.35 -22.39 -21.05
C TRP A 519 -11.93 -22.84 -21.40
N VAL A 520 -11.66 -24.13 -21.23
CA VAL A 520 -10.34 -24.74 -21.53
C VAL A 520 -10.57 -26.07 -22.25
N PRO A 521 -9.79 -26.44 -23.29
CA PRO A 521 -9.88 -27.76 -23.91
C PRO A 521 -9.69 -28.91 -22.91
N ALA A 522 -10.49 -29.96 -22.98
CA ALA A 522 -10.31 -31.12 -22.10
C ALA A 522 -9.15 -32.03 -22.52
N THR A 523 -8.61 -31.84 -23.73
CA THR A 523 -7.51 -32.64 -24.30
C THR A 523 -6.13 -31.98 -24.13
N SER A 524 -6.09 -30.69 -23.79
CA SER A 524 -4.87 -29.89 -23.81
C SER A 524 -4.97 -28.75 -22.79
N TYR A 525 -4.54 -29.03 -21.56
CA TYR A 525 -4.59 -28.09 -20.44
C TYR A 525 -3.44 -28.31 -19.45
N VAL A 526 -3.21 -27.32 -18.59
CA VAL A 526 -2.37 -27.44 -17.40
C VAL A 526 -3.22 -27.34 -16.15
N LYS A 527 -2.84 -28.07 -15.10
CA LYS A 527 -3.47 -27.92 -13.78
C LYS A 527 -2.95 -26.64 -13.15
N VAL A 528 -3.86 -25.88 -12.54
CA VAL A 528 -3.51 -24.63 -11.87
C VAL A 528 -4.11 -24.62 -10.47
N GLU A 529 -3.31 -24.16 -9.52
CA GLU A 529 -3.68 -23.95 -8.13
C GLU A 529 -3.51 -22.47 -7.80
N VAL A 530 -4.60 -21.80 -7.42
CA VAL A 530 -4.55 -20.39 -7.02
C VAL A 530 -4.85 -20.25 -5.53
N VAL A 531 -3.88 -19.71 -4.79
CA VAL A 531 -4.07 -19.36 -3.38
C VAL A 531 -4.73 -17.98 -3.30
N LYS A 532 -5.97 -17.94 -2.83
CA LYS A 532 -6.78 -16.72 -2.69
C LYS A 532 -7.04 -16.39 -1.22
N PRO A 533 -6.66 -15.20 -0.72
CA PRO A 533 -7.06 -14.77 0.62
C PRO A 533 -8.53 -14.35 0.63
N GLU A 534 -9.34 -14.98 1.49
CA GLU A 534 -10.75 -14.65 1.73
C GLU A 534 -10.97 -14.40 3.23
N LYS A 535 -11.04 -13.13 3.61
CA LYS A 535 -11.08 -12.67 5.01
C LYS A 535 -9.94 -13.31 5.83
N ASP A 536 -10.27 -14.16 6.80
CA ASP A 536 -9.31 -14.83 7.68
C ASP A 536 -8.80 -16.18 7.14
N LYS A 537 -9.26 -16.64 5.96
CA LYS A 537 -8.90 -17.95 5.39
C LYS A 537 -8.10 -17.80 4.10
N LEU A 538 -7.28 -18.82 3.80
CA LEU A 538 -6.73 -19.00 2.47
C LEU A 538 -7.55 -20.08 1.78
N GLU A 539 -8.19 -19.72 0.68
CA GLU A 539 -8.83 -20.67 -0.20
C GLU A 539 -7.84 -21.15 -1.24
N ASN A 540 -7.81 -22.45 -1.43
CA ASN A 540 -6.95 -23.08 -2.40
C ASN A 540 -7.80 -23.51 -3.62
N ILE A 541 -7.85 -22.65 -4.63
CA ILE A 541 -8.74 -22.81 -5.78
C ILE A 541 -8.03 -23.65 -6.82
N LYS A 542 -8.46 -24.91 -6.95
CA LYS A 542 -7.96 -25.83 -7.98
C LYS A 542 -8.74 -25.66 -9.27
N GLY A 543 -8.02 -25.69 -10.38
CA GLY A 543 -8.61 -25.59 -11.70
C GLY A 543 -7.69 -26.04 -12.81
N VAL A 544 -8.10 -25.71 -14.02
CA VAL A 544 -7.31 -25.95 -15.23
C VAL A 544 -7.19 -24.65 -16.02
N ALA A 545 -6.06 -24.47 -16.68
CA ALA A 545 -5.83 -23.36 -17.58
C ALA A 545 -5.38 -23.86 -18.95
N GLU A 546 -5.40 -22.97 -19.94
CA GLU A 546 -4.83 -23.25 -21.25
C GLU A 546 -3.32 -23.53 -21.19
N ASN A 547 -2.80 -24.31 -22.13
CA ASN A 547 -1.40 -24.77 -22.13
C ASN A 547 -0.36 -23.65 -22.08
N GLU A 548 -0.63 -22.49 -22.66
CA GLU A 548 0.29 -21.35 -22.62
C GLU A 548 0.62 -20.91 -21.18
N VAL A 549 -0.29 -21.16 -20.22
CA VAL A 549 -0.02 -20.87 -18.79
C VAL A 549 1.14 -21.71 -18.25
N GLY A 550 1.36 -22.92 -18.78
CA GLY A 550 2.52 -23.76 -18.44
C GLY A 550 3.85 -23.24 -19.00
N LYS A 551 3.83 -22.20 -19.85
CA LYS A 551 5.04 -21.56 -20.39
C LYS A 551 5.41 -20.27 -19.66
N LEU A 552 4.57 -19.84 -18.72
CA LEU A 552 4.84 -18.68 -17.87
C LEU A 552 6.02 -18.97 -16.94
N ARG A 553 6.59 -17.91 -16.37
CA ARG A 553 7.69 -17.98 -15.42
C ARG A 553 7.22 -17.53 -14.04
N ALA A 554 7.97 -17.94 -13.02
CA ALA A 554 7.80 -17.38 -11.69
C ALA A 554 7.90 -15.84 -11.76
N ASP A 555 7.06 -15.17 -10.96
CA ASP A 555 6.85 -13.72 -10.93
C ASP A 555 6.11 -13.08 -12.11
N ASP A 556 5.71 -13.85 -13.13
CA ASP A 556 4.81 -13.35 -14.17
C ASP A 556 3.48 -12.91 -13.54
N LYS A 557 3.02 -11.73 -13.94
CA LYS A 557 1.76 -11.14 -13.46
C LYS A 557 0.78 -11.18 -14.62
N VAL A 558 -0.28 -11.95 -14.45
CA VAL A 558 -1.25 -12.23 -15.51
C VAL A 558 -2.66 -12.02 -14.99
N GLN A 559 -3.62 -11.94 -15.90
CA GLN A 559 -5.03 -11.90 -15.55
C GLN A 559 -5.70 -13.18 -16.03
N PHE A 560 -6.40 -13.86 -15.13
CA PHE A 560 -7.30 -14.93 -15.51
C PHE A 560 -8.67 -14.36 -15.83
N TYR A 561 -9.18 -14.65 -17.04
CA TYR A 561 -10.47 -14.14 -17.50
C TYR A 561 -11.59 -14.45 -16.51
N ARG A 562 -12.34 -13.40 -16.14
CA ARG A 562 -13.48 -13.48 -15.19
C ARG A 562 -13.10 -14.08 -13.82
N PHE A 563 -11.81 -14.07 -13.47
CA PHE A 563 -11.32 -14.53 -12.17
C PHE A 563 -10.54 -13.43 -11.45
N GLY A 564 -9.59 -12.78 -12.13
CA GLY A 564 -8.82 -11.65 -11.61
C GLY A 564 -7.33 -11.74 -11.92
N PHE A 565 -6.56 -10.80 -11.36
CA PHE A 565 -5.11 -10.77 -11.47
C PHE A 565 -4.47 -11.79 -10.53
N VAL A 566 -3.40 -12.42 -11.01
CA VAL A 566 -2.61 -13.37 -10.24
C VAL A 566 -1.11 -13.17 -10.52
N ARG A 567 -0.28 -13.55 -9.56
CA ARG A 567 1.17 -13.75 -9.76
C ARG A 567 1.46 -15.24 -9.85
N ILE A 568 2.17 -15.66 -10.88
CA ILE A 568 2.68 -17.02 -10.98
C ILE A 568 3.80 -17.19 -9.95
N ASP A 569 3.63 -18.16 -9.07
CA ASP A 569 4.58 -18.46 -7.99
C ASP A 569 5.60 -19.51 -8.43
N ALA A 570 5.09 -20.59 -9.05
CA ALA A 570 5.91 -21.68 -9.54
C ALA A 570 5.23 -22.36 -10.73
N VAL A 571 6.05 -22.83 -11.67
CA VAL A 571 5.62 -23.66 -12.80
C VAL A 571 6.40 -24.97 -12.71
N SER A 572 5.68 -26.07 -12.65
CA SER A 572 6.23 -27.44 -12.67
C SER A 572 5.56 -28.25 -13.77
N GLU A 573 6.08 -29.43 -14.08
CA GLU A 573 5.49 -30.31 -15.11
C GLU A 573 4.03 -30.69 -14.78
N ASP A 574 3.71 -30.86 -13.50
CA ASP A 574 2.39 -31.31 -13.06
C ASP A 574 1.39 -30.18 -12.79
N ILE A 575 1.87 -29.03 -12.30
CA ILE A 575 1.01 -27.97 -11.80
C ILE A 575 1.66 -26.58 -11.86
N VAL A 576 0.84 -25.58 -12.18
CA VAL A 576 1.17 -24.16 -12.01
C VAL A 576 0.56 -23.64 -10.73
N LYS A 577 1.38 -23.05 -9.86
CA LYS A 577 0.92 -22.40 -8.63
C LYS A 577 0.91 -20.89 -8.82
N ALA A 578 -0.15 -20.24 -8.36
CA ALA A 578 -0.29 -18.80 -8.41
C ALA A 578 -0.88 -18.23 -7.11
N TYR A 579 -0.61 -16.97 -6.84
CA TYR A 579 -1.25 -16.21 -5.78
C TYR A 579 -2.20 -15.18 -6.37
N PHE A 580 -3.38 -15.08 -5.77
CA PHE A 580 -4.37 -14.08 -6.17
C PHE A 580 -3.96 -12.67 -5.72
N THR A 581 -3.95 -11.74 -6.68
CA THR A 581 -3.68 -10.32 -6.42
C THR A 581 -4.98 -9.62 -6.01
N HIS A 582 -5.88 -9.43 -6.96
CA HIS A 582 -7.20 -8.81 -6.80
C HIS A 582 -8.01 -9.04 -8.07
N ASP A 583 -9.30 -8.73 -7.99
CA ASP A 583 -10.25 -8.86 -9.11
C ASP A 583 -9.87 -8.00 -10.33
#